data_AF-A0A850BF56-F1
#
_entry.id   AF-A0A850BF56-F1
#
_cell.length_a   1.000
_cell.length_b   1.000
_cell.length_c   1.000
_cell.angle_alpha   90.00
_cell.angle_beta   90.00
_cell.angle_gamma   90.00
#
_symmetry.space_group_name_H-M   'P 1'
#
loop_
_entity.id
_entity.type
_entity.pdbx_description
1 polymer ?
#
loop_
_entity_poly.entity_id
_entity_poly.type
_entity_poly.pdbx_seq_one_letter_code
_entity_poly.pdbx_strand_id
1 'polypeptide(L)'
;MPLARLEEIRRDPQKAADRAAVLALAGDLRSFPPGRVRSEARLFVADALRHRLGDPRGAVAPLEEVLADPQADRLLKGLALASLVALHRQLGDLSAARAVVDRYPDLAPNQRLEVLRLVRRERLKWGAFGLLGGLVAIGLGSFLRAARSMPLREVKREVVRPLAVAFALYVGAAGAIFVRLYGEGDVRPFLWLGVGILGIDFIARAWRIGSSDARPAIRILRAAACAVGVLAVAFLALERADAGYLESFGL
;
A
#
# COMPACT_ATOMS: atom_id res chain seq x y z
N MET A 1 25.76 37.54 3.32
CA MET A 1 26.01 36.80 2.06
C MET A 1 25.34 35.43 2.17
N PRO A 2 24.33 35.11 1.34
CA PRO A 2 23.56 33.86 1.43
C PRO A 2 24.42 32.59 1.36
N LEU A 3 25.47 32.60 0.53
CA LEU A 3 26.46 31.52 0.43
C LEU A 3 27.20 31.24 1.74
N ALA A 4 27.63 32.28 2.44
CA ALA A 4 28.37 32.14 3.70
C ALA A 4 27.50 31.48 4.77
N ARG A 5 26.21 31.81 4.82
CA ARG A 5 25.24 31.21 5.74
C ARG A 5 24.98 29.73 5.42
N LEU A 6 24.87 29.36 4.14
CA LEU A 6 24.76 27.96 3.74
C LEU A 6 25.98 27.14 4.21
N GLU A 7 27.18 27.66 3.98
CA GLU A 7 28.43 26.98 4.38
C GLU A 7 28.58 26.90 5.91
N GLU A 8 28.17 27.94 6.64
CA GLU A 8 28.12 27.94 8.10
C GLU A 8 27.20 26.85 8.64
N ILE A 9 25.96 26.76 8.12
CA ILE A 9 24.99 25.75 8.55
C ILE A 9 25.43 24.33 8.14
N ARG A 10 26.09 24.18 6.99
CA ARG A 10 26.64 22.87 6.54
C ARG A 10 27.75 22.35 7.46
N ARG A 11 28.61 23.25 7.95
CA ARG A 11 29.76 22.89 8.80
C ARG A 11 29.37 22.62 10.25
N ASP A 12 28.26 23.20 10.72
CA ASP A 12 27.80 23.06 12.09
C ASP A 12 26.52 22.19 12.17
N PRO A 13 26.63 20.91 12.59
CA PRO A 13 25.49 20.02 12.70
C PRO A 13 24.39 20.54 13.64
N GLN A 14 24.75 21.30 14.68
CA GLN A 14 23.78 21.86 15.62
C GLN A 14 22.93 22.93 14.96
N LYS A 15 23.54 23.83 14.16
CA LYS A 15 22.80 24.85 13.39
C LYS A 15 21.90 24.23 12.34
N ALA A 16 22.32 23.13 11.72
CA ALA A 16 21.47 22.42 10.77
C ALA A 16 20.31 21.64 11.44
N ALA A 17 20.37 21.42 12.75
CA ALA A 17 19.25 20.91 13.55
C ALA A 17 18.42 22.05 14.21
N ASP A 18 18.84 23.31 14.06
CA ASP A 18 18.07 24.46 14.51
C ASP A 18 17.03 24.85 13.46
N ARG A 19 15.76 24.75 13.84
CA ARG A 19 14.62 25.10 12.97
C ARG A 19 14.68 26.55 12.50
N ALA A 20 15.07 27.49 13.36
CA ALA A 20 15.10 28.89 13.01
C ALA A 20 16.17 29.17 11.94
N ALA A 21 17.38 28.60 12.11
CA ALA A 21 18.46 28.71 11.13
C ALA A 21 18.07 28.11 9.76
N VAL A 22 17.45 26.92 9.74
CA VAL A 22 17.03 26.28 8.49
C VAL A 22 15.92 27.06 7.79
N LEU A 23 14.93 27.58 8.53
CA LEU A 23 13.86 28.40 7.94
C LEU A 23 14.37 29.77 7.46
N ALA A 24 15.33 30.38 8.16
CA ALA A 24 15.99 31.59 7.71
C ALA A 24 16.75 31.35 6.39
N LEU A 25 17.51 30.24 6.31
CA LEU A 25 18.15 29.83 5.06
C LEU A 25 17.12 29.59 3.95
N ALA A 26 15.99 28.94 4.27
CA ALA A 26 14.90 28.71 3.31
C ALA A 26 14.34 30.03 2.75
N GLY A 27 14.15 31.05 3.60
CA GLY A 27 13.76 32.40 3.19
C GLY A 27 14.79 33.06 2.27
N ASP A 28 16.08 32.85 2.55
CA ASP A 28 17.18 33.40 1.75
C ASP A 28 17.34 32.75 0.37
N LEU A 29 16.78 31.54 0.14
CA LEU A 29 16.95 30.78 -1.11
C LEU A 29 16.61 31.58 -2.37
N ARG A 30 15.64 32.51 -2.29
CA ARG A 30 15.24 33.38 -3.41
C ARG A 30 16.34 34.34 -3.84
N SER A 31 17.26 34.68 -2.94
CA SER A 31 18.38 35.59 -3.20
C SER A 31 19.60 34.91 -3.82
N PHE A 32 19.69 33.58 -3.78
CA PHE A 32 20.77 32.84 -4.44
C PHE A 32 20.64 32.99 -5.96
N PRO A 33 21.73 33.03 -6.74
CA PRO A 33 21.65 33.00 -8.20
C PRO A 33 21.00 31.68 -8.69
N PRO A 34 20.25 31.71 -9.81
CA PRO A 34 19.61 30.51 -10.33
C PRO A 34 20.65 29.47 -10.77
N GLY A 35 20.24 28.20 -10.82
CA GLY A 35 21.10 27.08 -11.21
C GLY A 35 21.56 26.20 -10.04
N ARG A 36 22.78 25.67 -10.15
CA ARG A 36 23.28 24.57 -9.32
C ARG A 36 23.28 24.90 -7.82
N VAL A 37 23.87 26.03 -7.43
CA VAL A 37 24.01 26.40 -6.01
C VAL A 37 22.66 26.53 -5.32
N ARG A 38 21.70 27.23 -5.94
CA ARG A 38 20.35 27.39 -5.38
C ARG A 38 19.65 26.03 -5.25
N SER A 39 19.84 25.14 -6.22
CA SER A 39 19.26 23.80 -6.20
C SER A 39 19.85 22.92 -5.11
N GLU A 40 21.17 22.97 -4.91
CA GLU A 40 21.85 22.27 -3.80
C GLU A 40 21.42 22.83 -2.44
N ALA A 41 21.26 24.14 -2.32
CA ALA A 41 20.78 24.77 -1.09
C ALA A 41 19.34 24.35 -0.76
N ARG A 42 18.46 24.27 -1.76
CA ARG A 42 17.10 23.74 -1.62
C ARG A 42 17.07 22.28 -1.18
N LEU A 43 17.92 21.43 -1.80
CA LEU A 43 18.04 20.02 -1.40
C LEU A 43 18.52 19.89 0.05
N PHE A 44 19.49 20.71 0.45
CA PHE A 44 19.97 20.75 1.83
C PHE A 44 18.86 21.15 2.81
N VAL A 45 18.09 22.20 2.50
CA VAL A 45 16.95 22.64 3.31
C VAL A 45 15.89 21.54 3.40
N ALA A 46 15.55 20.89 2.29
CA ALA A 46 14.61 19.77 2.27
C ALA A 46 15.07 18.61 3.17
N ASP A 47 16.35 18.25 3.08
CA ASP A 47 16.92 17.16 3.87
C ASP A 47 16.94 17.48 5.37
N ALA A 48 17.33 18.71 5.73
CA ALA A 48 17.29 19.19 7.11
C ALA A 48 15.86 19.19 7.67
N LEU A 49 14.89 19.69 6.91
CA LEU A 49 13.47 19.67 7.29
C LEU A 49 12.97 18.24 7.52
N ARG A 50 13.25 17.33 6.58
CA ARG A 50 12.79 15.94 6.65
C ARG A 50 13.43 15.17 7.80
N HIS A 51 14.76 15.15 7.88
CA HIS A 51 15.49 14.21 8.72
C HIS A 51 15.93 14.78 10.06
N ARG A 52 16.28 16.07 10.13
CA ARG A 52 16.80 16.69 11.35
C ARG A 52 15.68 17.31 12.18
N LEU A 53 14.73 17.93 11.51
CA LEU A 53 13.63 18.66 12.15
C LEU A 53 12.33 17.85 12.26
N GLY A 54 12.27 16.68 11.62
CA GLY A 54 11.08 15.82 11.64
C GLY A 54 9.86 16.47 10.96
N ASP A 55 10.09 17.37 10.00
CA ASP A 55 9.07 18.10 9.25
C ASP A 55 9.05 17.65 7.77
N PRO A 56 8.54 16.43 7.49
CA PRO A 56 8.47 15.90 6.13
C PRO A 56 7.57 16.75 5.23
N ARG A 57 6.53 17.40 5.76
CA ARG A 57 5.63 18.23 4.94
C ARG A 57 6.33 19.51 4.47
N GLY A 58 7.12 20.15 5.33
CA GLY A 58 7.92 21.33 4.97
C GLY A 58 8.96 21.04 3.88
N ALA A 59 9.45 19.80 3.77
CA ALA A 59 10.45 19.41 2.78
C ALA A 59 9.91 19.30 1.33
N VAL A 60 8.57 19.28 1.13
CA VAL A 60 7.95 19.13 -0.20
C VAL A 60 8.28 20.32 -1.10
N ALA A 61 8.00 21.55 -0.64
CA ALA A 61 8.12 22.75 -1.48
C ALA A 61 9.56 22.98 -2.00
N PRO A 62 10.63 22.88 -1.18
CA PRO A 62 11.99 23.03 -1.70
C PRO A 62 12.37 21.97 -2.76
N LEU A 63 11.87 20.74 -2.65
CA LEU A 63 12.11 19.69 -3.65
C LEU A 63 11.38 19.98 -4.96
N GLU A 64 10.12 20.40 -4.89
CA GLU A 64 9.36 20.82 -6.08
C GLU A 64 10.02 22.00 -6.79
N GLU A 65 10.55 22.97 -6.03
CA GLU A 65 11.28 24.10 -6.60
C GLU A 65 12.57 23.68 -7.33
N VAL A 66 13.25 22.61 -6.90
CA VAL A 66 14.43 22.07 -7.62
C VAL A 66 14.00 21.44 -8.95
N LEU A 67 12.89 20.70 -8.96
CA LEU A 67 12.35 20.11 -10.19
C LEU A 67 11.89 21.18 -11.20
N ALA A 68 11.33 22.27 -10.69
CA ALA A 68 10.86 23.40 -11.50
C ALA A 68 11.98 24.31 -12.01
N ASP A 69 13.17 24.30 -11.40
CA ASP A 69 14.28 25.18 -11.81
C ASP A 69 14.83 24.76 -13.19
N PRO A 70 14.70 25.58 -14.24
CA PRO A 70 15.19 25.22 -15.57
C PRO A 70 16.72 25.12 -15.65
N GLN A 71 17.44 25.75 -14.73
CA GLN A 71 18.90 25.77 -14.69
C GLN A 71 19.49 24.71 -13.75
N ALA A 72 18.66 23.95 -13.03
CA ALA A 72 19.13 22.81 -12.26
C ALA A 72 19.62 21.68 -13.18
N ASP A 73 20.76 21.10 -12.86
CA ASP A 73 21.29 19.97 -13.61
C ASP A 73 20.40 18.72 -13.47
N ARG A 74 20.53 17.81 -14.44
CA ARG A 74 19.69 16.60 -14.52
C ARG A 74 19.86 15.68 -13.31
N LEU A 75 21.06 15.63 -12.71
CA LEU A 75 21.34 14.76 -11.57
C LEU A 75 20.65 15.28 -10.31
N LEU A 76 20.72 16.58 -10.03
CA LEU A 76 20.02 17.21 -8.91
C LEU A 76 18.50 17.10 -9.08
N LYS A 77 17.98 17.24 -10.29
CA LYS A 77 16.55 16.98 -10.56
C LYS A 77 16.18 15.51 -10.31
N GLY A 78 17.00 14.56 -10.74
CA GLY A 78 16.80 13.14 -10.46
C GLY A 78 16.81 12.84 -8.95
N LEU A 79 17.74 13.42 -8.20
CA LEU A 79 17.82 13.28 -6.75
C LEU A 79 16.63 13.93 -6.03
N ALA A 80 16.19 15.11 -6.48
CA ALA A 80 15.01 15.79 -5.97
C ALA A 80 13.75 14.95 -6.20
N LEU A 81 13.58 14.40 -7.40
CA LEU A 81 12.48 13.52 -7.76
C LEU A 81 12.45 12.28 -6.85
N ALA A 82 13.59 11.60 -6.71
CA ALA A 82 13.73 10.43 -5.84
C ALA A 82 13.33 10.75 -4.39
N SER A 83 13.83 11.87 -3.88
CA SER A 83 13.57 12.31 -2.50
C SER A 83 12.11 12.69 -2.29
N LEU A 84 11.48 13.34 -3.27
CA LEU A 84 10.08 13.75 -3.23
C LEU A 84 9.14 12.54 -3.32
N VAL A 85 9.46 11.55 -4.16
CA VAL A 85 8.72 10.28 -4.22
C VAL A 85 8.83 9.52 -2.90
N ALA A 86 10.03 9.40 -2.34
CA ALA A 86 10.23 8.76 -1.05
C ALA A 86 9.47 9.49 0.07
N LEU A 87 9.45 10.83 0.03
CA LEU A 87 8.73 11.67 0.97
C LEU A 87 7.21 11.45 0.89
N HIS A 88 6.63 11.44 -0.31
CA HIS A 88 5.21 11.14 -0.49
C HIS A 88 4.85 9.72 -0.05
N ARG A 89 5.72 8.73 -0.27
CA ARG A 89 5.55 7.38 0.27
C ARG A 89 5.53 7.36 1.80
N GLN A 90 6.45 8.08 2.44
CA GLN A 90 6.51 8.21 3.91
C GLN A 90 5.24 8.88 4.47
N LEU A 91 4.69 9.86 3.74
CA LEU A 91 3.44 10.54 4.09
C LEU A 91 2.17 9.71 3.79
N GLY A 92 2.30 8.56 3.12
CA GLY A 92 1.17 7.74 2.69
C GLY A 92 0.42 8.26 1.47
N ASP A 93 0.95 9.28 0.78
CA ASP A 93 0.33 9.91 -0.39
C ASP A 93 0.88 9.33 -1.70
N LEU A 94 0.49 8.10 -2.01
CA LEU A 94 0.91 7.42 -3.25
C LEU A 94 0.35 8.11 -4.51
N SER A 95 -0.77 8.84 -4.40
CA SER A 95 -1.31 9.66 -5.49
C SER A 95 -0.38 10.79 -5.88
N ALA A 96 0.12 11.54 -4.91
CA ALA A 96 1.09 12.61 -5.17
C ALA A 96 2.41 12.03 -5.69
N ALA A 97 2.92 10.94 -5.11
CA ALA A 97 4.11 10.25 -5.61
C ALA A 97 3.98 9.91 -7.11
N ARG A 98 2.82 9.36 -7.51
CA ARG A 98 2.51 9.06 -8.92
C ARG A 98 2.45 10.32 -9.78
N ALA A 99 1.75 11.36 -9.34
CA ALA A 99 1.61 12.59 -10.10
C ALA A 99 2.97 13.23 -10.40
N VAL A 100 3.91 13.16 -9.46
CA VAL A 100 5.27 13.69 -9.63
C VAL A 100 6.07 12.87 -10.66
N VAL A 101 6.07 11.53 -10.59
CA VAL A 101 6.80 10.70 -11.59
C VAL A 101 6.17 10.76 -12.98
N ASP A 102 4.84 10.90 -13.08
CA ASP A 102 4.17 11.05 -14.38
C ASP A 102 4.42 12.45 -14.99
N ARG A 103 4.72 13.47 -14.17
CA ARG A 103 5.11 14.81 -14.64
C ARG A 103 6.54 14.85 -15.22
N TYR A 104 7.44 13.99 -14.73
CA TYR A 104 8.85 13.95 -15.14
C TYR A 104 9.31 12.54 -15.56
N PRO A 105 8.74 11.97 -16.64
CA PRO A 105 8.98 10.58 -17.02
C PRO A 105 10.46 10.27 -17.38
N ASP A 106 11.18 11.26 -17.90
CA ASP A 106 12.55 11.08 -18.41
C ASP A 106 13.65 11.16 -17.34
N LEU A 107 13.31 11.59 -16.12
CA LEU A 107 14.28 11.77 -15.05
C LEU A 107 14.59 10.47 -14.30
N ALA A 108 13.61 9.58 -14.13
CA ALA A 108 13.78 8.33 -13.39
C ALA A 108 12.78 7.25 -13.83
N PRO A 109 12.98 6.62 -15.01
CA PRO A 109 12.05 5.63 -15.54
C PRO A 109 11.86 4.42 -14.61
N ASN A 110 12.92 4.00 -13.92
CA ASN A 110 12.85 2.88 -12.96
C ASN A 110 11.97 3.21 -11.74
N GLN A 111 12.09 4.43 -11.20
CA GLN A 111 11.24 4.88 -10.08
C GLN A 111 9.78 4.96 -10.48
N ARG A 112 9.49 5.37 -11.72
CA ARG A 112 8.13 5.39 -12.23
C ARG A 112 7.48 4.00 -12.20
N LEU A 113 8.19 2.97 -12.65
CA LEU A 113 7.68 1.60 -12.61
C LEU A 113 7.42 1.13 -11.18
N GLU A 114 8.33 1.42 -10.25
CA GLU A 114 8.18 1.09 -8.84
C GLU A 114 6.95 1.77 -8.22
N VAL A 115 6.79 3.08 -8.42
CA VAL A 115 5.64 3.84 -7.92
C VAL A 115 4.32 3.32 -8.51
N LEU A 116 4.29 3.00 -9.81
CA LEU A 116 3.09 2.45 -10.45
C LEU A 116 2.72 1.07 -9.90
N ARG A 117 3.69 0.21 -9.59
CA ARG A 117 3.45 -1.08 -8.92
C ARG A 117 2.86 -0.86 -7.53
N LEU A 118 3.46 0.01 -6.72
CA LEU A 118 2.97 0.35 -5.38
C LEU A 118 1.53 0.90 -5.41
N VAL A 119 1.23 1.81 -6.33
CA VAL A 119 -0.12 2.37 -6.50
C VAL A 119 -1.12 1.29 -6.92
N ARG A 120 -0.72 0.39 -7.83
CA ARG A 120 -1.57 -0.72 -8.27
C ARG A 120 -1.85 -1.67 -7.10
N ARG A 121 -0.83 -2.02 -6.32
CA ARG A 121 -0.95 -2.86 -5.13
C ARG A 121 -1.89 -2.26 -4.10
N GLU A 122 -1.74 -0.98 -3.76
CA GLU A 122 -2.61 -0.31 -2.79
C GLU A 122 -4.07 -0.28 -3.30
N ARG A 123 -4.29 -0.03 -4.61
CA ARG A 123 -5.62 -0.10 -5.21
C ARG A 123 -6.22 -1.51 -5.16
N LEU A 124 -5.42 -2.54 -5.45
CA LEU A 124 -5.85 -3.94 -5.38
C LEU A 124 -6.21 -4.32 -3.93
N LYS A 125 -5.44 -3.86 -2.96
CA LYS A 125 -5.71 -4.05 -1.53
C LYS A 125 -7.05 -3.42 -1.12
N TRP A 126 -7.29 -2.16 -1.46
CA TRP A 126 -8.59 -1.53 -1.20
C TRP A 126 -9.74 -2.23 -1.94
N GLY A 127 -9.52 -2.65 -3.19
CA GLY A 127 -10.50 -3.44 -3.95
C GLY A 127 -10.80 -4.79 -3.29
N ALA A 128 -9.77 -5.49 -2.80
CA ALA A 128 -9.90 -6.75 -2.08
C ALA A 128 -10.66 -6.57 -0.77
N PHE A 129 -10.33 -5.55 0.03
CA PHE A 129 -11.08 -5.22 1.25
C PHE A 129 -12.53 -4.85 0.96
N GLY A 130 -12.79 -4.04 -0.08
CA GLY A 130 -14.14 -3.68 -0.51
C GLY A 130 -14.96 -4.91 -0.91
N LEU A 131 -14.38 -5.82 -1.71
CA LEU A 131 -15.01 -7.06 -2.12
C LEU A 131 -15.33 -7.96 -0.92
N LEU A 132 -14.35 -8.19 -0.04
CA LEU A 132 -14.54 -9.02 1.16
C LEU A 132 -15.56 -8.41 2.11
N GLY A 133 -15.52 -7.09 2.33
CA GLY A 133 -16.52 -6.38 3.11
C GLY A 133 -17.92 -6.54 2.53
N GLY A 134 -18.07 -6.44 1.20
CA GLY A 134 -19.33 -6.69 0.51
C GLY A 134 -19.83 -8.13 0.69
N LEU A 135 -18.95 -9.12 0.53
CA LEU A 135 -19.28 -10.53 0.76
C LEU A 135 -19.70 -10.81 2.20
N VAL A 136 -18.99 -10.24 3.18
CA VAL A 136 -19.35 -10.35 4.60
C VAL A 136 -20.72 -9.73 4.86
N ALA A 137 -21.00 -8.55 4.32
CA ALA A 137 -22.30 -7.89 4.48
C ALA A 137 -23.44 -8.74 3.87
N ILE A 138 -23.23 -9.31 2.68
CA ILE A 138 -24.20 -10.21 2.04
C ILE A 138 -24.40 -11.48 2.86
N GLY A 139 -23.32 -12.11 3.31
CA GLY A 139 -23.35 -13.31 4.14
C GLY A 139 -24.09 -13.08 5.44
N LEU A 140 -23.78 -11.99 6.15
CA LEU A 140 -24.42 -11.62 7.41
C LEU A 140 -25.89 -11.27 7.21
N GLY A 141 -26.23 -10.47 6.19
CA GLY A 141 -27.62 -10.15 5.85
C GLY A 141 -28.44 -11.39 5.51
N SER A 142 -27.86 -12.34 4.78
CA SER A 142 -28.50 -13.61 4.42
C SER A 142 -28.67 -14.53 5.63
N PHE A 143 -27.66 -14.60 6.51
CA PHE A 143 -27.72 -15.34 7.77
C PHE A 143 -28.80 -14.78 8.69
N LEU A 144 -28.87 -13.46 8.89
CA LEU A 144 -29.88 -12.82 9.72
C LEU A 144 -31.30 -13.04 9.18
N ARG A 145 -31.46 -13.03 7.85
CA ARG A 145 -32.75 -13.37 7.22
C ARG A 145 -33.14 -14.82 7.48
N ALA A 146 -32.20 -15.76 7.33
CA ALA A 146 -32.45 -17.17 7.59
C ALA A 146 -32.75 -17.46 9.07
N ALA A 147 -32.04 -16.80 10.00
CA ALA A 147 -32.25 -16.93 11.44
C ALA A 147 -33.63 -16.42 11.91
N ARG A 148 -34.30 -15.58 11.11
CA ARG A 148 -35.68 -15.16 11.37
C ARG A 148 -36.72 -16.18 10.93
N SER A 149 -36.39 -17.03 9.95
CA SER A 149 -37.32 -18.01 9.38
C SER A 149 -37.06 -19.45 9.82
N MET A 150 -35.92 -19.73 10.45
CA MET A 150 -35.50 -21.08 10.87
C MET A 150 -34.85 -21.05 12.26
N PRO A 151 -34.96 -22.13 13.05
CA PRO A 151 -34.27 -22.22 14.33
C PRO A 151 -32.74 -22.21 14.12
N LEU A 152 -32.03 -21.47 14.99
CA LEU A 152 -30.57 -21.28 14.90
C LEU A 152 -29.77 -22.58 14.81
N ARG A 153 -30.27 -23.66 15.41
CA ARG A 153 -29.62 -24.99 15.39
C ARG A 153 -29.59 -25.59 13.98
N GLU A 154 -30.64 -25.42 13.20
CA GLU A 154 -30.72 -25.89 11.82
C GLU A 154 -29.82 -25.06 10.90
N VAL A 155 -29.83 -23.73 11.08
CA VAL A 155 -28.93 -22.83 10.35
C VAL A 155 -27.48 -23.21 10.62
N LYS A 156 -27.08 -23.43 11.88
CA LYS A 156 -25.71 -23.84 12.23
C LYS A 156 -25.32 -25.16 11.56
N ARG A 157 -26.23 -26.14 11.53
CA ARG A 157 -25.98 -27.47 10.95
C ARG A 157 -25.79 -27.40 9.43
N GLU A 158 -26.54 -26.55 8.73
CA GLU A 158 -26.42 -26.39 7.29
C GLU A 158 -25.18 -25.57 6.87
N VAL A 159 -24.81 -24.59 7.70
CA VAL A 159 -23.67 -23.72 7.40
C VAL A 159 -22.34 -24.40 7.78
N VAL A 160 -22.25 -25.07 8.93
CA VAL A 160 -21.01 -25.71 9.38
C VAL A 160 -20.97 -27.16 8.91
N ARG A 161 -20.32 -27.42 7.77
CA ARG A 161 -20.04 -28.78 7.32
C ARG A 161 -18.64 -29.21 7.76
N PRO A 162 -18.51 -30.34 8.49
CA PRO A 162 -17.20 -30.79 8.99
C PRO A 162 -16.20 -31.03 7.85
N LEU A 163 -16.68 -31.47 6.68
CA LEU A 163 -15.85 -31.68 5.51
C LEU A 163 -15.27 -30.37 4.94
N ALA A 164 -16.01 -29.26 5.00
CA ALA A 164 -15.49 -27.95 4.56
C ALA A 164 -14.43 -27.42 5.52
N VAL A 165 -14.63 -27.62 6.82
CA VAL A 165 -13.64 -27.30 7.86
C VAL A 165 -12.37 -28.14 7.65
N ALA A 166 -12.52 -29.45 7.45
CA ALA A 166 -11.40 -30.35 7.20
C ALA A 166 -10.63 -29.97 5.93
N PHE A 167 -11.35 -29.61 4.85
CA PHE A 167 -10.72 -29.15 3.61
C PHE A 167 -9.94 -27.84 3.80
N ALA A 168 -10.53 -26.85 4.48
CA ALA A 168 -9.86 -25.57 4.74
C ALA A 168 -8.62 -25.75 5.64
N LEU A 169 -8.72 -26.58 6.67
CA LEU A 169 -7.60 -26.97 7.53
C LEU A 169 -6.53 -27.72 6.73
N TYR A 170 -6.92 -28.64 5.85
CA TYR A 170 -6.00 -29.35 4.99
C TYR A 170 -5.23 -28.39 4.07
N VAL A 171 -5.92 -27.49 3.36
CA VAL A 171 -5.26 -26.50 2.48
C VAL A 171 -4.29 -25.62 3.26
N GLY A 172 -4.71 -25.09 4.41
CA GLY A 172 -3.85 -24.22 5.23
C GLY A 172 -2.66 -24.97 5.85
N ALA A 173 -2.89 -26.15 6.43
CA ALA A 173 -1.87 -26.95 7.07
C ALA A 173 -0.91 -27.59 6.07
N ALA A 174 -1.41 -28.14 4.96
CA ALA A 174 -0.57 -28.72 3.91
C ALA A 174 0.33 -27.65 3.28
N GLY A 175 -0.20 -26.45 3.00
CA GLY A 175 0.60 -25.33 2.51
C GLY A 175 1.70 -24.90 3.51
N ALA A 176 1.34 -24.79 4.79
CA ALA A 176 2.30 -24.46 5.85
C ALA A 176 3.39 -25.52 6.02
N ILE A 177 3.03 -26.81 5.98
CA ILE A 177 3.98 -27.93 6.04
C ILE A 177 4.90 -27.89 4.82
N PHE A 178 4.35 -27.69 3.62
CA PHE A 178 5.11 -27.63 2.38
C PHE A 178 6.18 -26.54 2.45
N VAL A 179 5.82 -25.31 2.83
CA VAL A 179 6.81 -24.23 2.98
C VAL A 179 7.90 -24.57 3.98
N ARG A 180 7.53 -25.16 5.12
CA ARG A 180 8.50 -25.56 6.14
C ARG A 180 9.46 -26.67 5.69
N LEU A 181 9.03 -27.54 4.77
CA LEU A 181 9.86 -28.60 4.22
C LEU A 181 10.83 -28.10 3.12
N TYR A 182 10.43 -27.06 2.38
CA TYR A 182 11.18 -26.55 1.23
C TYR A 182 11.97 -25.25 1.47
N GLY A 183 11.96 -24.69 2.69
CA GLY A 183 12.84 -23.56 3.05
C GLY A 183 12.43 -22.80 4.31
N GLU A 184 13.10 -21.68 4.58
CA GLU A 184 12.81 -20.75 5.67
C GLU A 184 11.65 -19.78 5.35
N GLY A 185 10.67 -20.22 4.54
CA GLY A 185 9.53 -19.37 4.17
C GLY A 185 8.56 -19.17 5.33
N ASP A 186 7.85 -18.03 5.34
CA ASP A 186 6.81 -17.75 6.33
C ASP A 186 5.58 -18.63 6.08
N VAL A 187 5.13 -19.35 7.11
CA VAL A 187 3.95 -20.23 7.08
C VAL A 187 2.63 -19.47 7.28
N ARG A 188 2.67 -18.25 7.83
CA ARG A 188 1.49 -17.42 8.13
C ARG A 188 0.53 -17.23 6.95
N PRO A 189 0.96 -16.92 5.70
CA PRO A 189 0.02 -16.68 4.60
C PRO A 189 -0.86 -17.90 4.29
N PHE A 190 -0.34 -19.13 4.45
CA PHE A 190 -1.10 -20.36 4.23
C PHE A 190 -2.15 -20.59 5.31
N LEU A 191 -1.81 -20.29 6.57
CA LEU A 191 -2.77 -20.35 7.68
C LEU A 191 -3.90 -19.33 7.49
N TRP A 192 -3.56 -18.09 7.14
CA TRP A 192 -4.55 -17.05 6.83
C TRP A 192 -5.42 -17.42 5.63
N LEU A 193 -4.84 -18.02 4.60
CA LEU A 193 -5.57 -18.52 3.44
C LEU A 193 -6.58 -19.61 3.82
N GLY A 194 -6.17 -20.59 4.63
CA GLY A 194 -7.08 -21.64 5.12
C GLY A 194 -8.26 -21.06 5.91
N VAL A 195 -7.99 -20.15 6.84
CA VAL A 195 -9.05 -19.46 7.61
C VAL A 195 -9.95 -18.63 6.71
N GLY A 196 -9.39 -17.91 5.74
CA GLY A 196 -10.17 -17.10 4.82
C GLY A 196 -11.02 -17.92 3.85
N ILE A 197 -10.53 -19.06 3.34
CA ILE A 197 -11.33 -20.01 2.55
C ILE A 197 -12.52 -20.51 3.37
N LEU A 198 -12.32 -20.85 4.65
CA LEU A 198 -13.40 -21.25 5.53
C LEU A 198 -14.43 -20.13 5.72
N GLY A 199 -13.97 -18.88 5.89
CA GLY A 199 -14.84 -17.71 5.99
C GLY A 199 -15.67 -17.49 4.72
N ILE A 200 -15.07 -17.62 3.54
CA ILE A 200 -15.77 -17.49 2.26
C ILE A 200 -16.78 -18.63 2.07
N ASP A 201 -16.45 -19.88 2.42
CA ASP A 201 -17.40 -21.01 2.36
C ASP A 201 -18.60 -20.79 3.29
N PHE A 202 -18.37 -20.29 4.51
CA PHE A 202 -19.43 -19.90 5.44
C PHE A 202 -20.35 -18.85 4.82
N ILE A 203 -19.78 -17.78 4.24
CA ILE A 203 -20.53 -16.71 3.57
C ILE A 203 -21.33 -17.27 2.38
N ALA A 204 -20.73 -18.12 1.54
CA ALA A 204 -21.36 -18.70 0.38
C ALA A 204 -22.58 -19.55 0.76
N ARG A 205 -22.47 -20.32 1.85
CA ARG A 205 -23.58 -21.13 2.40
C ARG A 205 -24.67 -20.28 3.02
N ALA A 206 -24.30 -19.29 3.84
CA ALA A 206 -25.25 -18.35 4.42
C ALA A 206 -26.04 -17.62 3.33
N TRP A 207 -25.35 -17.13 2.29
CA TRP A 207 -25.97 -16.53 1.12
C TRP A 207 -26.92 -17.50 0.42
N ARG A 208 -26.52 -18.76 0.22
CA ARG A 208 -27.37 -19.78 -0.39
C ARG A 208 -28.67 -20.05 0.39
N ILE A 209 -28.61 -20.08 1.72
CA ILE A 209 -29.78 -20.34 2.56
C ILE A 209 -30.72 -19.12 2.53
N GLY A 210 -30.15 -17.90 2.57
CA GLY A 210 -30.95 -16.67 2.57
C GLY A 210 -31.52 -16.26 1.21
N SER A 211 -30.97 -16.77 0.10
CA SER A 211 -31.48 -16.51 -1.26
C SER A 211 -32.40 -17.64 -1.72
N SER A 212 -33.72 -17.41 -1.74
CA SER A 212 -34.70 -18.34 -2.31
C SER A 212 -34.66 -18.42 -3.84
N ASP A 213 -33.84 -17.59 -4.49
CA ASP A 213 -33.84 -17.46 -5.95
C ASP A 213 -33.04 -18.59 -6.63
N ALA A 214 -33.73 -19.40 -7.43
CA ALA A 214 -33.19 -20.60 -8.06
C ALA A 214 -32.53 -20.35 -9.43
N ARG A 215 -32.57 -19.11 -9.94
CA ARG A 215 -32.10 -18.77 -11.28
C ARG A 215 -30.62 -19.17 -11.49
N PRO A 216 -30.27 -19.83 -12.61
CA PRO A 216 -28.90 -20.31 -12.87
C PRO A 216 -27.89 -19.16 -12.91
N ALA A 217 -28.29 -17.99 -13.44
CA ALA A 217 -27.44 -16.80 -13.49
C ALA A 217 -26.96 -16.34 -12.09
N ILE A 218 -27.84 -16.39 -11.07
CA ILE A 218 -27.48 -16.00 -9.69
C ILE A 218 -26.51 -17.00 -9.07
N ARG A 219 -26.67 -18.29 -9.39
CA ARG A 219 -25.74 -19.34 -8.93
C ARG A 219 -24.34 -19.12 -9.48
N ILE A 220 -24.24 -18.81 -10.78
CA ILE A 220 -22.97 -18.52 -11.45
C ILE A 220 -22.34 -17.25 -10.85
N LEU A 221 -23.12 -16.17 -10.70
CA LEU A 221 -22.62 -14.92 -10.11
C LEU A 221 -22.09 -15.13 -8.69
N ARG A 222 -22.81 -15.88 -7.85
CA ARG A 222 -22.35 -16.19 -6.49
C ARG A 222 -21.06 -17.02 -6.50
N ALA A 223 -20.98 -18.04 -7.36
CA ALA A 223 -19.79 -18.86 -7.47
C ALA A 223 -18.58 -18.02 -7.91
N ALA A 224 -18.74 -17.16 -8.91
CA ALA A 224 -17.73 -16.22 -9.35
C ALA A 224 -17.31 -15.27 -8.22
N ALA A 225 -18.28 -14.66 -7.50
CA ALA A 225 -17.99 -13.77 -6.39
C ALA A 225 -17.21 -14.47 -5.25
N CYS A 226 -17.54 -15.73 -4.95
CA CYS A 226 -16.81 -16.51 -3.95
C CYS A 226 -15.39 -16.86 -4.43
N ALA A 227 -15.22 -17.23 -5.70
CA ALA A 227 -13.91 -17.50 -6.29
C ALA A 227 -13.01 -16.26 -6.25
N VAL A 228 -13.53 -15.10 -6.65
CA VAL A 228 -12.81 -13.82 -6.55
C VAL A 228 -12.55 -13.46 -5.08
N GLY A 229 -13.48 -13.78 -4.16
CA GLY A 229 -13.28 -13.62 -2.72
C GLY A 229 -12.12 -14.45 -2.18
N VAL A 230 -11.96 -15.71 -2.60
CA VAL A 230 -10.81 -16.55 -2.24
C VAL A 230 -9.50 -15.95 -2.80
N LEU A 231 -9.52 -15.47 -4.04
CA LEU A 231 -8.35 -14.79 -4.63
C LEU A 231 -7.99 -13.51 -3.86
N ALA A 232 -8.99 -12.74 -3.42
CA ALA A 232 -8.78 -11.54 -2.60
C ALA A 232 -8.18 -11.88 -1.22
N VAL A 233 -8.65 -12.95 -0.56
CA VAL A 233 -8.05 -13.47 0.67
C VAL A 233 -6.60 -13.89 0.42
N ALA A 234 -6.33 -14.64 -0.65
CA ALA A 234 -4.98 -15.09 -0.98
C ALA A 234 -4.03 -13.92 -1.21
N PHE A 235 -4.48 -12.91 -1.96
CA PHE A 235 -3.74 -11.67 -2.18
C PHE A 235 -3.40 -10.97 -0.86
N LEU A 236 -4.38 -10.73 0.01
CA LEU A 236 -4.17 -10.06 1.29
C LEU A 236 -3.29 -10.88 2.25
N ALA A 237 -3.42 -12.21 2.23
CA ALA A 237 -2.60 -13.10 3.04
C ALA A 237 -1.13 -13.03 2.62
N LEU A 238 -0.85 -13.08 1.31
CA LEU A 238 0.50 -12.91 0.76
C LEU A 238 1.04 -11.51 1.06
N GLU A 239 0.23 -10.48 0.85
CA GLU A 239 0.63 -9.08 1.10
C GLU A 239 1.03 -8.83 2.56
N ARG A 240 0.35 -9.48 3.51
CA ARG A 240 0.60 -9.37 4.95
C ARG A 240 1.89 -10.08 5.37
N ALA A 241 2.24 -11.18 4.70
CA ALA A 241 3.36 -12.03 5.05
C ALA A 241 4.68 -11.45 4.55
N ASP A 242 4.80 -11.25 3.24
CA ASP A 242 5.95 -10.60 2.64
C ASP A 242 5.56 -9.95 1.31
N ALA A 243 5.85 -8.65 1.22
CA ALA A 243 5.73 -7.86 0.01
C ALA A 243 6.52 -8.46 -1.17
N GLY A 244 7.66 -9.09 -0.90
CA GLY A 244 8.56 -9.65 -1.90
C GLY A 244 7.92 -10.76 -2.75
N TYR A 245 6.97 -11.53 -2.20
CA TYR A 245 6.26 -12.55 -2.98
C TYR A 245 5.45 -11.96 -4.14
N LEU A 246 4.93 -10.75 -3.97
CA LEU A 246 4.14 -10.06 -5.00
C LEU A 246 5.00 -9.52 -6.14
N GLU A 247 6.29 -9.27 -5.89
CA GLU A 247 7.22 -8.79 -6.92
C GLU A 247 7.35 -9.79 -8.08
N SER A 248 7.29 -11.10 -7.78
CA SER A 248 7.29 -12.17 -8.78
C SER A 248 6.09 -12.12 -9.73
N PHE A 249 4.97 -11.54 -9.28
CA PHE A 249 3.75 -11.32 -10.06
C PHE A 249 3.70 -9.93 -10.72
N GLY A 250 4.77 -9.13 -10.59
CA GLY A 250 4.85 -7.76 -11.09
C GLY A 250 3.99 -6.77 -10.29
N LEU A 251 3.72 -7.08 -9.02
CA LEU A 251 2.92 -6.28 -8.08
C LEU A 251 3.75 -5.73 -6.92
#